data_AF-A0A925JJ45-F1
#
_entry.id   AF-A0A925JJ45-F1
#
_cell.length_a   1.000
_cell.length_b   1.000
_cell.length_c   1.000
_cell.angle_alpha   90.00
_cell.angle_beta   90.00
_cell.angle_gamma   90.00
#
_symmetry.space_group_name_H-M   'P 1'
#
loop_
_entity.id
_entity.type
_entity.pdbx_description
1 polymer ?
#
loop_
_entity_poly.entity_id
_entity_poly.type
_entity_poly.pdbx_seq_one_letter_code
_entity_poly.pdbx_strand_id
1 'polypeptide(L)'
;MLNAPCNGCGVCCLAEPCPVGVLLSRKRHGACDALAWSDALQMYRCQAVEAPVQAVTHALPHRLRALARPLGWLLERMAKRWIAVGIGCDSSLQAQSTTMPAHSESTSSTT
;
A
#
# COMPACT_ATOMS: atom_id res chain seq x y z
N MET A 1 -23.26 3.90 10.54
CA MET A 1 -21.83 4.09 10.90
C MET A 1 -21.03 3.09 10.10
N LEU A 2 -20.39 3.49 9.00
CA LEU A 2 -19.54 2.56 8.25
C LEU A 2 -18.28 3.28 7.84
N ASN A 3 -17.24 3.14 8.67
CA ASN A 3 -15.88 3.17 8.17
C ASN A 3 -15.08 2.20 9.03
N ALA A 4 -14.98 0.95 8.61
CA ALA A 4 -14.05 0.03 9.26
C ALA A 4 -12.64 0.62 9.15
N PRO A 5 -11.80 0.55 10.19
CA PRO A 5 -10.44 1.05 10.10
C PRO A 5 -9.74 0.34 8.94
N CYS A 6 -8.95 1.10 8.16
CA CYS A 6 -8.17 0.51 7.09
C CYS A 6 -7.30 -0.63 7.65
N ASN A 7 -7.52 -1.83 7.12
CA ASN A 7 -6.96 -3.08 7.63
C ASN A 7 -5.63 -3.48 6.95
N GLY A 8 -5.09 -2.62 6.09
CA GLY A 8 -3.86 -2.91 5.36
C GLY A 8 -4.03 -3.92 4.21
N CYS A 9 -5.22 -4.05 3.62
CA CYS A 9 -5.43 -4.94 2.46
C CYS A 9 -4.62 -4.55 1.21
N GLY A 10 -4.15 -3.30 1.13
CA GLY A 10 -3.35 -2.78 0.01
C GLY A 10 -4.13 -2.50 -1.28
N VAL A 11 -5.39 -2.94 -1.41
CA VAL A 11 -6.19 -2.84 -2.66
C VAL A 11 -6.25 -1.41 -3.21
N CYS A 12 -6.58 -0.43 -2.38
CA CYS A 12 -6.62 0.97 -2.81
C CYS A 12 -5.23 1.53 -3.14
N CYS A 13 -4.20 1.14 -2.38
CA CYS A 13 -2.81 1.59 -2.59
C CYS A 13 -2.14 0.96 -3.82
N LEU A 14 -2.64 -0.20 -4.26
CA LEU A 14 -2.23 -0.89 -5.50
C LEU A 14 -2.92 -0.30 -6.73
N ALA A 15 -4.17 0.13 -6.59
CA ALA A 15 -4.92 0.76 -7.66
C ALA A 15 -4.37 2.17 -7.96
N GLU A 16 -4.31 3.03 -6.95
CA GLU A 16 -3.84 4.40 -7.09
C GLU A 16 -3.00 4.84 -5.89
N PRO A 17 -1.89 5.57 -6.12
CA PRO A 17 -1.07 6.07 -5.04
C PRO A 17 -1.80 7.23 -4.35
N CYS A 18 -1.82 7.21 -3.01
CA CYS A 18 -2.28 8.34 -2.21
C CYS A 18 -1.42 9.61 -2.46
N PRO A 19 -1.84 10.82 -2.04
CA PRO A 19 -1.08 12.05 -2.26
C PRO A 19 0.39 11.99 -1.82
N VAL A 20 0.67 11.29 -0.72
CA VAL A 20 2.04 11.02 -0.25
C VAL A 20 2.76 10.02 -1.13
N GLY A 21 2.05 8.98 -1.60
CA GLY A 21 2.58 8.03 -2.58
C GLY A 21 2.96 8.69 -3.91
N VAL A 22 2.18 9.68 -4.37
CA VAL A 22 2.52 10.49 -5.56
C VAL A 22 3.81 11.26 -5.33
N LEU A 23 4.02 11.84 -4.13
CA LEU A 23 5.26 12.55 -3.80
C LEU A 23 6.49 11.63 -3.76
N LEU A 24 6.34 10.41 -3.22
CA LEU A 24 7.43 9.45 -3.08
C LEU A 24 7.76 8.72 -4.38
N SER A 25 6.74 8.22 -5.09
CA SER A 25 6.91 7.41 -6.31
C SER A 25 6.87 8.22 -7.60
N ARG A 26 6.37 9.46 -7.56
CA ARG A 26 6.08 10.31 -8.73
C ARG A 26 5.10 9.67 -9.72
N LYS A 27 4.38 8.64 -9.30
CA LYS A 27 3.31 7.97 -10.07
C LYS A 27 1.96 8.57 -9.69
N ARG A 28 1.03 8.60 -10.65
CA ARG A 28 -0.37 9.01 -10.41
C ARG A 28 -1.36 7.84 -10.50
N HIS A 29 -0.94 6.70 -11.04
CA HIS A 29 -1.74 5.48 -11.13
C HIS A 29 -0.85 4.27 -10.85
N GLY A 30 -1.46 3.17 -10.41
CA GLY A 30 -0.78 1.92 -10.07
C GLY A 30 -0.16 1.92 -8.67
N ALA A 31 0.60 0.86 -8.37
CA ALA A 31 1.14 0.63 -7.04
C ALA A 31 2.14 1.70 -6.61
N CYS A 32 1.94 2.22 -5.40
CA CYS A 32 2.87 3.12 -4.73
C CYS A 32 4.17 2.40 -4.34
N ASP A 33 5.33 3.04 -4.55
CA ASP A 33 6.65 2.48 -4.17
C ASP A 33 6.86 2.36 -2.65
N ALA A 34 6.07 3.08 -1.85
CA ALA A 34 6.10 2.97 -0.39
C ALA A 34 5.23 1.83 0.16
N LEU A 35 4.48 1.12 -0.68
CA LEU A 35 3.68 -0.02 -0.26
C LEU A 35 4.59 -1.24 -0.11
N ALA A 36 4.63 -1.82 1.08
CA ALA A 36 5.39 -3.04 1.35
C ALA A 36 4.48 -4.12 1.95
N TRP A 37 4.68 -5.36 1.54
CA TRP A 37 4.08 -6.51 2.20
C TRP A 37 4.77 -6.76 3.55
N SER A 38 4.01 -7.06 4.59
CA SER A 38 4.53 -7.49 5.89
C SER A 38 4.15 -8.94 6.14
N ASP A 39 5.12 -9.84 6.05
CA ASP A 39 4.91 -11.27 6.34
C ASP A 39 4.52 -11.53 7.79
N ALA A 40 5.02 -10.73 8.73
CA ALA A 40 4.71 -10.88 10.15
C ALA A 40 3.22 -10.63 10.46
N LEU A 41 2.60 -9.71 9.74
CA LEU A 41 1.21 -9.31 9.95
C LEU A 41 0.26 -9.80 8.84
N GLN A 42 0.80 -10.46 7.81
CA GLN A 42 0.07 -10.91 6.61
C GLN A 42 -0.78 -9.79 6.00
N MET A 43 -0.23 -8.56 5.96
CA MET A 43 -0.92 -7.37 5.45
C MET A 43 0.07 -6.39 4.84
N TYR A 44 -0.43 -5.50 3.98
CA TYR A 44 0.37 -4.41 3.43
C TYR A 44 0.52 -3.26 4.41
N ARG A 45 1.73 -2.69 4.46
CA ARG A 45 2.10 -1.57 5.30
C ARG A 45 2.67 -0.44 4.45
N CYS A 46 2.35 0.78 4.84
CA CYS A 46 2.85 1.99 4.19
C CYS A 46 4.18 2.38 4.83
N GLN A 47 5.28 2.23 4.09
CA GLN A 47 6.62 2.59 4.56
C GLN A 47 6.78 4.09 4.79
N ALA A 48 5.92 4.93 4.18
CA ALA A 48 5.87 6.35 4.50
C ALA A 48 5.40 6.62 5.95
N VAL A 49 4.68 5.68 6.56
CA VAL A 49 4.20 5.77 7.96
C VAL A 49 5.12 5.00 8.90
N GLU A 50 5.55 3.79 8.53
CA GLU A 50 6.42 2.96 9.40
C GLU A 50 7.87 3.44 9.43
N ALA A 51 8.40 3.85 8.28
CA ALA A 51 9.80 4.22 8.10
C ALA A 51 9.94 5.46 7.20
N PRO A 52 9.38 6.63 7.59
CA PRO A 52 9.29 7.82 6.75
C PRO A 52 10.67 8.29 6.22
N VAL A 53 11.70 8.24 7.06
CA VAL A 53 13.06 8.62 6.67
C VAL A 53 13.61 7.68 5.60
N GLN A 54 13.37 6.37 5.72
CA GLN A 54 13.83 5.39 4.74
C GLN A 54 13.07 5.55 3.43
N ALA A 55 11.74 5.74 3.48
CA ALA A 55 10.91 5.99 2.31
C ALA A 55 11.39 7.23 1.53
N VAL A 56 11.64 8.34 2.23
CA VAL A 56 12.22 9.55 1.59
C VAL A 56 13.61 9.28 1.05
N THR A 57 14.47 8.57 1.79
CA THR A 57 15.85 8.27 1.35
C THR A 57 15.88 7.42 0.08
N HIS A 58 14.89 6.55 -0.11
CA HIS A 58 14.73 5.73 -1.32
C HIS A 58 14.23 6.57 -2.50
N ALA A 59 13.29 7.49 -2.25
CA ALA A 59 12.75 8.40 -3.26
C ALA A 59 13.72 9.52 -3.69
N LEU A 60 14.64 9.93 -2.80
CA LEU A 60 15.53 11.08 -3.03
C LEU A 60 16.89 10.65 -3.63
N PRO A 61 17.44 11.40 -4.60
CA PRO A 61 18.78 11.13 -5.13
C PRO A 61 19.86 11.30 -4.06
N HIS A 62 20.97 10.56 -4.21
CA HIS A 62 22.07 10.50 -3.23
C HIS A 62 22.58 11.88 -2.77
N ARG A 63 22.58 12.87 -3.66
CA ARG A 63 23.05 14.24 -3.37
C ARG A 63 22.19 14.99 -2.36
N LEU A 64 20.92 14.63 -2.23
CA LEU A 64 19.96 15.30 -1.36
C LEU A 64 19.65 14.50 -0.09
N ARG A 65 20.35 13.38 0.17
CA ARG A 65 20.11 12.54 1.35
C ARG A 65 20.27 13.29 2.68
N ALA A 66 21.08 14.35 2.73
CA ALA A 66 21.18 15.20 3.92
C ALA A 66 19.84 15.86 4.30
N LEU A 67 18.98 16.15 3.32
CA LEU A 67 17.63 16.68 3.52
C LEU A 67 16.59 15.60 3.85
N ALA A 68 16.94 14.30 3.79
CA ALA A 68 15.98 13.23 4.03
C ALA A 68 15.42 13.24 5.45
N ARG A 69 16.21 13.68 6.45
CA ARG A 69 15.73 13.80 7.83
C ARG A 69 14.67 14.89 8.02
N PRO A 70 14.91 16.17 7.64
CA PRO A 70 13.87 17.18 7.75
C PRO A 70 12.65 16.90 6.85
N LEU A 71 12.87 16.37 5.64
CA LEU A 71 11.75 15.96 4.78
C LEU A 71 10.96 14.79 5.38
N GLY A 72 11.63 13.79 5.95
CA GLY A 72 10.98 12.64 6.58
C GLY A 72 10.09 13.05 7.74
N TRP A 73 10.54 13.99 8.57
CA TRP A 73 9.73 14.53 9.67
C TRP A 73 8.49 15.28 9.16
N LEU A 74 8.67 16.14 8.15
CA LEU A 74 7.55 16.84 7.52
C LEU A 74 6.56 15.85 6.87
N LEU A 75 7.10 14.82 6.20
CA LEU A 75 6.33 13.78 5.54
C LEU A 75 5.51 12.97 6.55
N GLU A 76 6.09 12.60 7.70
CA GLU A 76 5.37 11.88 8.75
C GLU A 76 4.15 12.67 9.24
N ARG A 77 4.33 13.98 9.46
CA ARG A 77 3.27 14.87 9.95
C ARG A 77 2.18 15.11 8.90
N MET A 78 2.56 15.22 7.64
CA MET A 78 1.62 15.32 6.52
C MET A 78 0.92 13.99 6.25
N ALA A 79 1.63 12.86 6.28
CA ALA A 79 1.11 11.53 6.01
C ALA A 79 0.02 11.14 7.02
N LYS A 80 0.25 11.40 8.31
CA LYS A 80 -0.78 11.17 9.35
C LYS A 80 -2.04 12.02 9.15
N ARG A 81 -1.93 13.17 8.48
CA ARG A 81 -3.04 14.10 8.26
C ARG A 81 -3.73 13.89 6.91
N TRP A 82 -3.02 13.37 5.91
CA TRP A 82 -3.49 13.24 4.52
C TRP A 82 -3.86 11.81 4.16
N ILE A 83 -3.36 10.82 4.90
CA ILE A 83 -3.63 9.41 4.66
C ILE A 83 -4.45 8.87 5.82
N ALA A 84 -5.68 8.44 5.55
CA ALA A 84 -6.55 7.78 6.53
C ALA A 84 -6.17 6.31 6.81
N VAL A 85 -4.89 5.92 6.59
CA VAL A 85 -4.41 4.56 6.88
C VAL A 85 -4.58 4.28 8.37
N GLY A 86 -5.28 3.20 8.68
CA GLY A 86 -5.68 2.83 10.04
C GLY A 86 -6.84 3.63 10.65
N ILE A 87 -7.41 4.63 9.95
CA ILE A 87 -8.49 5.50 10.46
C ILE A 87 -9.84 5.09 9.87
N GLY A 88 -9.91 4.85 8.56
CA GLY A 88 -11.16 4.52 7.85
C GLY A 88 -10.91 3.95 6.45
N CYS A 89 -11.89 3.23 5.92
CA CYS A 89 -11.87 2.59 4.61
C CYS A 89 -13.04 3.08 3.74
N ASP A 90 -12.84 4.18 3.01
CA ASP A 90 -13.86 4.73 2.10
C ASP A 90 -13.86 4.05 0.72
N SER A 91 -13.11 2.95 0.55
CA SER A 91 -12.94 2.30 -0.75
C SER A 91 -13.99 1.21 -0.98
N SER A 92 -14.64 1.25 -2.14
CA SER A 92 -15.53 0.20 -2.66
C SER A 92 -14.78 -0.89 -3.45
N LEU A 93 -13.45 -0.78 -3.58
CA LEU A 93 -12.63 -1.72 -4.33
C LEU A 93 -12.54 -3.07 -3.58
N GLN A 94 -12.84 -4.15 -4.30
CA GLN A 94 -12.72 -5.51 -3.79
C GLN A 94 -11.61 -6.24 -4.55
N ALA A 95 -10.73 -6.94 -3.82
CA ALA A 95 -9.79 -7.85 -4.45
C ALA A 95 -10.58 -9.03 -5.03
N GLN A 96 -10.54 -9.20 -6.35
CA GLN A 96 -11.03 -10.42 -6.99
C GLN A 96 -10.00 -11.53 -6.77
N SER A 97 -10.21 -12.38 -5.77
CA SER A 97 -9.52 -13.65 -5.69
C SER A 97 -10.09 -14.56 -6.79
N THR A 98 -9.33 -14.75 -7.87
CA THR A 98 -9.62 -15.81 -8.82
C THR A 98 -9.40 -17.13 -8.10
N THR A 99 -10.48 -17.69 -7.55
CA THR A 99 -10.53 -19.12 -7.23
C THR A 99 -10.43 -19.85 -8.57
N MET A 100 -9.22 -20.28 -8.90
CA MET A 100 -8.99 -21.17 -10.02
C MET A 100 -9.86 -22.42 -9.77
N PRO A 101 -10.80 -22.77 -10.66
CA PRO A 101 -11.67 -23.91 -10.43
C PRO A 101 -10.79 -25.15 -10.33
N ALA A 102 -10.91 -25.87 -9.21
CA ALA A 102 -10.31 -27.19 -9.08
C ALA A 102 -10.84 -28.05 -10.23
N HIS A 103 -9.95 -28.44 -11.15
CA HIS A 103 -10.25 -29.44 -12.17
C HIS A 103 -10.75 -30.70 -11.45
N SER A 104 -12.06 -30.90 -11.46
CA SER A 104 -12.67 -32.17 -11.11
C SER A 104 -12.46 -33.08 -12.31
N GLU A 105 -11.36 -33.85 -12.28
CA GLU A 105 -11.13 -34.95 -13.20
C GLU A 105 -12.14 -36.05 -12.87
N SER A 106 -13.33 -35.95 -13.47
CA SER A 106 -14.31 -37.03 -13.48
C SER A 106 -13.84 -38.07 -14.49
N THR A 107 -13.10 -39.08 -14.04
CA THR A 107 -12.88 -40.32 -14.79
C THR A 107 -14.23 -40.98 -15.02
N SER A 108 -14.74 -40.83 -16.24
CA SER A 108 -15.90 -41.52 -16.79
C SER A 108 -15.57 -43.02 -16.94
N SER A 109 -15.91 -43.83 -15.94
CA SER A 109 -16.03 -45.28 -16.11
C SER A 109 -17.37 -45.58 -16.75
N THR A 110 -17.38 -45.70 -18.08
CA THR A 110 -18.53 -46.16 -18.87
C THR A 110 -18.31 -47.62 -19.25
N THR A 111 -19.21 -48.45 -18.70
CA THR A 111 -19.63 -49.79 -19.15
C THR A 111 -18.74 -50.98 -18.83
#